data_AF-U1RT74-F1
#
_entry.id   AF-U1RT74-F1
#
_cell.length_a   1.000
_cell.length_b   1.000
_cell.length_c   1.000
_cell.angle_alpha   90.00
_cell.angle_beta   90.00
_cell.angle_gamma   90.00
#
_symmetry.space_group_name_H-M   'P 1'
#
loop_
_entity.id
_entity.type
_entity.pdbx_description
1 polymer ?
#
loop_
_entity_poly.entity_id
_entity_poly.type
_entity_poly.pdbx_seq_one_letter_code
_entity_poly.pdbx_strand_id
1 'polypeptide(L)'
;MTATTGPQHVGVLDGARHGKALRRGLLVGCVLALILGVTVYCHAREAGTHDCDQWEIVFDGYGEASCADGLLRLKPTSADSQDKTHAGLAKSTTVEVEEGNVQTIHTRMTTVSQLREDGSPNAWEVAWLLWNYSDNNHFYALALKPNGWEVSKQDTAYEGAQRFLASGNSPVYPPGASHDVTVAIDTTNPAAVSFVITVDGKELGTVTDSQTPYRSGAVAAYCEDSDVTFTPITEDR
;
A
#
# COMPACT_ATOMS: atom_id res chain seq x y z
N MET A 1 15.09 -11.07 88.46
CA MET A 1 14.84 -12.51 88.26
C MET A 1 15.64 -12.96 87.05
N THR A 2 16.05 -14.22 87.10
CA THR A 2 17.14 -14.89 86.38
C THR A 2 16.91 -15.08 84.88
N ALA A 3 18.04 -15.23 84.17
CA ALA A 3 18.20 -15.48 82.74
C ALA A 3 17.84 -16.91 82.29
N THR A 4 17.61 -17.15 80.98
CA THR A 4 18.05 -18.34 80.19
C THR A 4 17.63 -18.15 78.70
N THR A 5 18.59 -18.03 77.75
CA THR A 5 19.05 -19.05 76.75
C THR A 5 17.94 -19.61 75.83
N GLY A 6 18.01 -19.47 74.50
CA GLY A 6 18.88 -20.26 73.61
C GLY A 6 18.09 -20.73 72.35
N PRO A 7 18.72 -21.36 71.34
CA PRO A 7 18.57 -21.01 69.91
C PRO A 7 18.05 -22.14 68.98
N GLN A 8 18.17 -21.92 67.65
CA GLN A 8 18.20 -22.89 66.50
C GLN A 8 16.92 -22.91 65.63
N HIS A 9 16.88 -22.70 64.30
CA HIS A 9 17.59 -23.15 63.08
C HIS A 9 16.70 -24.10 62.22
N VAL A 10 16.62 -23.79 60.91
CA VAL A 10 16.37 -24.67 59.72
C VAL A 10 14.93 -24.90 59.20
N GLY A 11 14.77 -24.73 57.86
CA GLY A 11 13.78 -25.40 57.00
C GLY A 11 12.86 -24.43 56.23
N VAL A 12 13.20 -23.92 55.03
CA VAL A 12 13.11 -24.51 53.67
C VAL A 12 11.67 -24.57 53.09
N LEU A 13 11.54 -23.89 51.95
CA LEU A 13 10.61 -24.01 50.80
C LEU A 13 9.30 -23.20 50.67
N ASP A 14 9.22 -22.66 49.46
CA ASP A 14 8.10 -22.27 48.61
C ASP A 14 7.32 -20.97 48.82
N GLY A 15 7.41 -20.12 47.79
CA GLY A 15 6.62 -18.91 47.63
C GLY A 15 7.08 -18.07 46.45
N ALA A 16 7.03 -18.63 45.24
CA ALA A 16 7.12 -17.86 44.01
C ALA A 16 6.10 -16.71 43.99
N ARG A 17 6.46 -15.55 43.45
CA ARG A 17 5.68 -14.84 42.40
C ARG A 17 6.31 -13.50 41.97
N HIS A 18 6.67 -13.50 40.69
CA HIS A 18 6.61 -12.40 39.72
C HIS A 18 7.57 -11.21 39.87
N GLY A 19 8.71 -11.38 39.19
CA GLY A 19 9.58 -10.29 38.77
C GLY A 19 8.90 -9.31 37.82
N LYS A 20 9.34 -8.06 37.92
CA LYS A 20 8.99 -6.94 37.05
C LYS A 20 9.46 -7.24 35.63
N ALA A 21 8.51 -7.40 34.70
CA ALA A 21 8.82 -7.42 33.27
C ALA A 21 8.69 -6.01 32.69
N LEU A 22 9.83 -5.53 32.21
CA LEU A 22 10.07 -4.27 31.52
C LEU A 22 9.22 -4.21 30.24
N ARG A 23 8.33 -3.23 30.10
CA ARG A 23 7.65 -2.93 28.83
C ARG A 23 8.69 -2.35 27.86
N ARG A 24 9.12 -3.16 26.89
CA ARG A 24 9.87 -2.71 25.70
C ARG A 24 9.20 -3.29 24.45
N GLY A 25 8.73 -2.38 23.60
CA GLY A 25 8.77 -2.44 22.14
C GLY A 25 7.96 -3.52 21.40
N LEU A 26 7.04 -3.06 20.57
CA LEU A 26 6.90 -3.63 19.22
C LEU A 26 6.50 -2.49 18.26
N LEU A 27 7.49 -1.88 17.63
CA LEU A 27 7.29 -1.25 16.32
C LEU A 27 7.11 -2.42 15.35
N VAL A 28 5.90 -2.60 14.85
CA VAL A 28 5.61 -3.61 13.81
C VAL A 28 6.26 -3.11 12.53
N GLY A 29 7.41 -3.70 12.18
CA GLY A 29 7.99 -3.58 10.86
C GLY A 29 7.10 -4.35 9.88
N CYS A 30 6.55 -3.67 8.88
CA CYS A 30 5.84 -4.31 7.79
C CYS A 30 6.88 -4.89 6.84
N VAL A 31 6.97 -6.21 6.79
CA VAL A 31 7.77 -6.91 5.78
C VAL A 31 6.89 -7.06 4.55
N LEU A 32 6.89 -6.07 3.65
CA LEU A 32 6.45 -6.28 2.27
C LEU A 32 7.63 -6.87 1.50
N ALA A 33 7.85 -8.16 1.73
CA ALA A 33 8.70 -8.96 0.87
C ALA A 33 7.90 -10.21 0.51
N LEU A 34 7.44 -10.27 -0.75
CA LEU A 34 7.64 -11.40 -1.67
C LEU A 34 6.77 -11.19 -2.93
N ILE A 35 7.15 -10.25 -3.79
CA ILE A 35 6.88 -10.42 -5.22
C ILE A 35 7.97 -11.37 -5.76
N LEU A 36 7.86 -12.66 -5.39
CA LEU A 36 8.60 -13.71 -6.10
C LEU A 36 7.85 -13.98 -7.39
N GLY A 37 8.56 -13.76 -8.51
CA GLY A 37 8.05 -14.05 -9.84
C GLY A 37 7.52 -15.48 -9.94
N VAL A 38 6.21 -15.61 -10.03
CA VAL A 38 5.54 -16.85 -10.45
C VAL A 38 5.01 -16.59 -11.85
N THR A 39 5.55 -17.38 -12.78
CA THR A 39 5.27 -17.36 -14.21
C THR A 39 3.76 -17.37 -14.46
N VAL A 40 3.30 -16.31 -15.13
CA VAL A 40 1.91 -16.12 -15.57
C VAL A 40 1.53 -17.25 -16.54
N TYR A 41 0.46 -17.98 -16.23
CA TYR A 41 -0.28 -18.77 -17.22
C TYR A 41 -1.49 -17.95 -17.64
N CYS A 42 -1.34 -17.16 -18.71
CA CYS A 42 -2.46 -16.42 -19.29
C CYS A 42 -3.44 -17.39 -19.94
N HIS A 43 -4.59 -17.62 -19.30
CA HIS A 43 -5.80 -17.90 -20.05
C HIS A 43 -6.47 -16.56 -20.40
N ALA A 44 -5.99 -15.94 -21.47
CA ALA A 44 -6.71 -14.84 -22.10
C ALA A 44 -8.06 -15.39 -22.59
N ARG A 45 -9.14 -15.12 -21.85
CA ARG A 45 -10.50 -15.29 -22.36
C ARG A 45 -10.81 -14.01 -23.13
N GLU A 46 -10.77 -14.09 -24.46
CA GLU A 46 -11.24 -13.02 -25.34
C GLU A 46 -12.73 -12.77 -25.07
N ALA A 47 -13.02 -11.70 -24.35
CA ALA A 47 -14.34 -11.10 -24.27
C ALA A 47 -14.16 -9.63 -24.65
N GLY A 48 -14.73 -9.24 -25.81
CA GLY A 48 -14.94 -7.85 -26.25
C GLY A 48 -13.80 -6.86 -25.95
N THR A 49 -12.80 -6.79 -26.82
CA THR A 49 -11.55 -6.02 -26.65
C THR A 49 -11.69 -4.48 -26.74
N HIS A 50 -12.85 -3.89 -26.49
CA HIS A 50 -13.03 -2.42 -26.50
C HIS A 50 -13.23 -1.81 -25.11
N ASP A 51 -13.61 -2.59 -24.10
CA ASP A 51 -13.97 -2.03 -22.78
C ASP A 51 -12.75 -1.77 -21.88
N CYS A 52 -11.57 -2.29 -22.23
CA CYS A 52 -10.31 -2.17 -21.48
C CYS A 52 -9.21 -1.39 -22.24
N ASP A 53 -9.50 -0.64 -23.31
CA ASP A 53 -8.45 0.02 -24.09
C ASP A 53 -7.61 1.03 -23.29
N GLN A 54 -8.07 1.44 -22.10
CA GLN A 54 -7.39 2.33 -21.16
C GLN A 54 -6.50 1.61 -20.14
N TRP A 55 -6.54 0.27 -20.12
CA TRP A 55 -5.92 -0.54 -19.07
C TRP A 55 -5.21 -1.77 -19.64
N GLU A 56 -3.95 -1.96 -19.23
CA GLU A 56 -3.20 -3.19 -19.42
C GLU A 56 -3.14 -3.96 -18.08
N ILE A 57 -3.87 -5.07 -17.97
CA ILE A 57 -3.82 -5.94 -16.79
C ILE A 57 -2.46 -6.65 -16.75
N VAL A 58 -1.70 -6.45 -15.67
CA VAL A 58 -0.38 -7.05 -15.48
C VAL A 58 -0.49 -8.35 -14.69
N PHE A 59 -1.28 -8.36 -13.62
CA PHE A 59 -1.63 -9.56 -12.85
C PHE A 59 -2.93 -9.34 -12.07
N ASP A 60 -3.64 -10.42 -11.75
CA ASP A 60 -4.96 -10.42 -11.13
C ASP A 60 -4.99 -11.06 -9.72
N GLY A 61 -3.84 -11.53 -9.22
CA GLY A 61 -3.73 -12.17 -7.91
C GLY A 61 -4.57 -13.43 -7.78
N TYR A 62 -4.71 -14.20 -8.86
CA TYR A 62 -5.53 -15.42 -8.93
C TYR A 62 -7.02 -15.17 -8.68
N GLY A 63 -7.47 -13.92 -8.82
CA GLY A 63 -8.87 -13.52 -8.64
C GLY A 63 -9.50 -13.05 -9.94
N GLU A 64 -10.21 -11.93 -9.86
CA GLU A 64 -10.90 -11.28 -10.97
C GLU A 64 -10.20 -9.96 -11.33
N ALA A 65 -9.90 -9.76 -12.60
CA ALA A 65 -9.59 -8.47 -13.18
C ALA A 65 -10.52 -8.25 -14.37
N SER A 66 -11.22 -7.11 -14.40
CA SER A 66 -12.21 -6.82 -15.43
C SER A 66 -12.29 -5.33 -15.69
N CYS A 67 -12.70 -4.95 -16.89
CA CYS A 67 -13.14 -3.57 -17.16
C CYS A 67 -14.47 -3.59 -17.89
N ALA A 68 -15.31 -2.60 -17.57
CA ALA A 68 -16.57 -2.33 -18.23
C ALA A 68 -16.73 -0.82 -18.35
N ASP A 69 -16.99 -0.31 -19.56
CA ASP A 69 -17.10 1.13 -19.84
C ASP A 69 -15.89 1.94 -19.31
N GLY A 70 -14.68 1.38 -19.39
CA GLY A 70 -13.43 1.98 -18.89
C GLY A 70 -13.22 1.92 -17.36
N LEU A 71 -14.24 1.52 -16.59
CA LEU A 71 -14.10 1.28 -15.16
C LEU A 71 -13.35 -0.04 -14.95
N LEU A 72 -12.13 0.05 -14.43
CA LEU A 72 -11.35 -1.11 -14.00
C LEU A 72 -11.87 -1.61 -12.66
N ARG A 73 -11.93 -2.92 -12.50
CA ARG A 73 -12.05 -3.61 -11.21
C ARG A 73 -10.94 -4.63 -11.05
N LEU A 74 -10.27 -4.58 -9.90
CA LEU A 74 -9.30 -5.57 -9.45
C LEU A 74 -9.83 -6.19 -8.16
N LYS A 75 -9.89 -7.52 -8.12
CA LYS A 75 -10.31 -8.29 -6.96
C LYS A 75 -9.50 -9.57 -6.92
N PRO A 76 -8.29 -9.56 -6.34
CA PRO A 76 -7.50 -10.77 -6.17
C PRO A 76 -8.21 -11.76 -5.24
N THR A 77 -7.70 -12.98 -5.16
CA THR A 77 -8.22 -13.98 -4.22
C THR A 77 -8.04 -13.51 -2.76
N SER A 78 -8.92 -13.92 -1.86
CA SER A 78 -8.81 -13.61 -0.43
C SER A 78 -7.57 -14.26 0.20
N ALA A 79 -6.92 -13.53 1.11
CA ALA A 79 -5.91 -14.11 2.01
C ALA A 79 -6.59 -14.83 3.19
N ASP A 80 -6.22 -16.09 3.37
CA ASP A 80 -6.70 -17.00 4.42
C ASP A 80 -5.66 -17.22 5.55
N SER A 81 -4.51 -16.54 5.48
CA SER A 81 -3.48 -16.50 6.52
C SER A 81 -2.66 -15.20 6.49
N GLN A 82 -2.06 -14.83 7.62
CA GLN A 82 -1.33 -13.55 7.80
C GLN A 82 -0.07 -13.45 6.94
N ASP A 83 0.50 -14.60 6.58
CA ASP A 83 1.71 -14.76 5.76
C ASP A 83 1.41 -14.90 4.27
N LYS A 84 0.15 -14.74 3.86
CA LYS A 84 -0.30 -14.78 2.47
C LYS A 84 -0.93 -13.44 2.08
N THR A 85 -0.60 -13.00 0.89
CA THR A 85 -1.22 -11.85 0.24
C THR A 85 -1.38 -12.11 -1.25
N HIS A 86 -2.44 -11.58 -1.83
CA HIS A 86 -2.68 -11.59 -3.26
C HIS A 86 -2.89 -10.18 -3.75
N ALA A 87 -2.24 -9.84 -4.86
CA ALA A 87 -2.26 -8.50 -5.40
C ALA A 87 -2.82 -8.47 -6.82
N GLY A 88 -3.49 -7.38 -7.18
CA GLY A 88 -3.89 -7.07 -8.55
C GLY A 88 -3.19 -5.79 -9.02
N LEU A 89 -2.79 -5.74 -10.29
CA LEU A 89 -2.19 -4.56 -10.91
C LEU A 89 -2.63 -4.40 -12.37
N ALA A 90 -3.02 -3.18 -12.74
CA ALA A 90 -3.20 -2.78 -14.13
C ALA A 90 -2.57 -1.41 -14.40
N LYS A 91 -1.88 -1.29 -15.52
CA LYS A 91 -1.27 -0.02 -15.98
C LYS A 91 -2.25 0.77 -16.83
N SER A 92 -2.19 2.09 -16.75
CA SER A 92 -2.75 2.96 -17.77
C SER A 92 -2.04 2.71 -19.11
N THR A 93 -2.80 2.72 -20.20
CA THR A 93 -2.27 2.70 -21.59
C THR A 93 -2.22 4.09 -22.21
N THR A 94 -2.77 5.10 -21.54
CA THR A 94 -2.96 6.46 -22.08
C THR A 94 -2.18 7.54 -21.35
N VAL A 95 -1.69 7.25 -20.15
CA VAL A 95 -0.97 8.21 -19.31
C VAL A 95 0.29 7.56 -18.77
N GLU A 96 1.41 8.23 -18.96
CA GLU A 96 2.70 7.90 -18.36
C GLU A 96 3.34 9.17 -17.81
N VAL A 97 4.14 9.04 -16.76
CA VAL A 97 4.92 10.17 -16.24
C VAL A 97 6.16 10.32 -17.10
N GLU A 98 6.31 11.48 -17.71
CA GLU A 98 7.52 11.87 -18.44
C GLU A 98 8.54 12.59 -17.55
N GLU A 99 9.84 12.35 -17.81
CA GLU A 99 10.93 13.05 -17.16
C GLU A 99 11.08 14.49 -17.70
N GLY A 100 11.40 15.43 -16.82
CA GLY A 100 11.67 16.82 -17.21
C GLY A 100 10.40 17.66 -17.41
N ASN A 101 9.25 17.18 -16.96
CA ASN A 101 7.94 17.80 -17.16
C ASN A 101 7.20 18.03 -15.84
N VAL A 102 6.19 18.89 -15.89
CA VAL A 102 5.17 18.99 -14.86
C VAL A 102 3.88 18.39 -15.42
N GLN A 103 3.36 17.37 -14.77
CA GLN A 103 2.16 16.64 -15.19
C GLN A 103 1.19 16.55 -14.02
N THR A 104 -0.10 16.66 -14.29
CA THR A 104 -1.14 16.43 -13.30
C THR A 104 -1.98 15.25 -13.75
N ILE A 105 -2.03 14.20 -12.94
CA ILE A 105 -2.82 13.00 -13.22
C ILE A 105 -4.05 12.94 -12.33
N HIS A 106 -5.12 12.36 -12.86
CA HIS A 106 -6.42 12.25 -12.21
C HIS A 106 -7.00 10.85 -12.34
N THR A 107 -7.65 10.37 -11.30
CA THR A 107 -8.52 9.19 -11.34
C THR A 107 -9.51 9.25 -10.19
N ARG A 108 -10.60 8.50 -10.29
CA ARG A 108 -11.46 8.17 -9.16
C ARG A 108 -11.22 6.73 -8.76
N MET A 109 -10.83 6.53 -7.50
CA MET A 109 -10.56 5.20 -6.94
C MET A 109 -11.52 4.87 -5.81
N THR A 110 -11.88 3.60 -5.67
CA THR A 110 -12.78 3.09 -4.63
C THR A 110 -12.21 1.82 -4.05
N THR A 111 -12.11 1.75 -2.72
CA THR A 111 -11.99 0.45 -2.03
C THR A 111 -13.41 -0.05 -1.77
N VAL A 112 -13.85 -1.08 -2.49
CA VAL A 112 -15.19 -1.66 -2.31
C VAL A 112 -15.25 -2.44 -0.99
N SER A 113 -14.27 -3.31 -0.77
CA SER A 113 -14.15 -4.10 0.46
C SER A 113 -12.72 -4.62 0.64
N GLN A 114 -12.33 -4.88 1.89
CA GLN A 114 -11.12 -5.64 2.21
C GLN A 114 -11.49 -7.13 2.24
N LEU A 115 -10.63 -8.00 1.69
CA LEU A 115 -10.93 -9.41 1.39
C LEU A 115 -10.29 -10.40 2.38
N ARG A 116 -9.40 -9.95 3.27
CA ARG A 116 -8.77 -10.83 4.26
C ARG A 116 -9.81 -11.55 5.12
N GLU A 117 -9.69 -12.87 5.21
CA GLU A 117 -10.61 -13.73 5.96
C GLU A 117 -10.04 -14.11 7.34
N ASP A 118 -8.72 -14.01 7.52
CA ASP A 118 -8.04 -14.44 8.74
C ASP A 118 -7.87 -13.30 9.77
N GLY A 119 -9.01 -12.83 10.27
CA GLY A 119 -9.06 -11.82 11.34
C GLY A 119 -9.38 -10.42 10.81
N SER A 120 -8.77 -9.39 11.42
CA SER A 120 -9.00 -8.01 10.99
C SER A 120 -8.11 -7.69 9.78
N PRO A 121 -8.68 -7.15 8.68
CA PRO A 121 -7.91 -6.70 7.55
C PRO A 121 -6.83 -5.69 7.94
N ASN A 122 -5.72 -5.70 7.21
CA ASN A 122 -4.71 -4.68 7.38
C ASN A 122 -5.22 -3.36 6.81
N ALA A 123 -4.84 -2.23 7.42
CA ALA A 123 -5.35 -0.92 6.98
C ALA A 123 -4.90 -0.53 5.55
N TRP A 124 -3.89 -1.19 5.01
CA TRP A 124 -3.33 -0.97 3.68
C TRP A 124 -3.94 -1.89 2.62
N GLU A 125 -4.82 -2.83 2.98
CA GLU A 125 -5.57 -3.66 2.04
C GLU A 125 -6.70 -2.83 1.45
N VAL A 126 -6.33 -1.92 0.56
CA VAL A 126 -7.17 -0.89 -0.05
C VAL A 126 -6.76 -0.67 -1.51
N ALA A 127 -7.41 0.28 -2.19
CA ALA A 127 -6.96 0.79 -3.47
C ALA A 127 -5.69 1.63 -3.32
N TRP A 128 -4.74 1.46 -4.25
CA TRP A 128 -3.51 2.23 -4.35
C TRP A 128 -3.36 2.80 -5.77
N LEU A 129 -2.98 4.06 -5.87
CA LEU A 129 -2.56 4.69 -7.12
C LEU A 129 -1.03 4.71 -7.18
N LEU A 130 -0.45 4.14 -8.22
CA LEU A 130 0.99 4.13 -8.46
C LEU A 130 1.36 5.10 -9.58
N TRP A 131 2.52 5.75 -9.47
CA TRP A 131 3.09 6.59 -10.53
C TRP A 131 4.62 6.43 -10.60
N ASN A 132 5.22 6.84 -11.73
CA ASN A 132 6.60 6.51 -12.10
C ASN A 132 6.89 5.01 -11.99
N TYR A 133 5.91 4.16 -12.30
CA TYR A 133 6.03 2.72 -12.23
C TYR A 133 6.86 2.21 -13.42
N SER A 134 8.04 1.66 -13.15
CA SER A 134 8.83 0.94 -14.18
C SER A 134 8.71 -0.57 -14.04
N ASP A 135 8.65 -1.06 -12.81
CA ASP A 135 8.49 -2.46 -12.46
C ASP A 135 8.04 -2.62 -11.00
N ASN A 136 7.82 -3.85 -10.57
CA ASN A 136 7.36 -4.22 -9.24
C ASN A 136 8.28 -3.78 -8.07
N ASN A 137 9.47 -3.25 -8.34
CA ASN A 137 10.43 -2.77 -7.35
C ASN A 137 10.68 -1.25 -7.42
N HIS A 138 10.04 -0.52 -8.34
CA HIS A 138 10.31 0.89 -8.60
C HIS A 138 9.04 1.64 -8.97
N PHE A 139 8.44 2.28 -7.96
CA PHE A 139 7.29 3.17 -8.11
C PHE A 139 7.10 4.07 -6.89
N TYR A 140 6.33 5.13 -7.05
CA TYR A 140 5.68 5.83 -5.94
C TYR A 140 4.23 5.37 -5.82
N ALA A 141 3.66 5.51 -4.63
CA ALA A 141 2.31 5.05 -4.36
C ALA A 141 1.56 5.96 -3.39
N LEU A 142 0.24 6.05 -3.57
CA LEU A 142 -0.72 6.62 -2.64
C LEU A 142 -1.68 5.52 -2.20
N ALA A 143 -1.80 5.31 -0.89
CA ALA A 143 -2.83 4.47 -0.27
C ALA A 143 -3.84 5.32 0.50
N LEU A 144 -5.13 5.13 0.22
CA LEU A 144 -6.24 5.76 0.96
C LEU A 144 -6.82 4.75 1.94
N LYS A 145 -6.53 4.93 3.24
CA LYS A 145 -6.70 3.90 4.27
C LYS A 145 -7.85 4.23 5.23
N PRO A 146 -8.48 3.23 5.86
CA PRO A 146 -9.51 3.45 6.87
C PRO A 146 -9.00 4.16 8.12
N ASN A 147 -7.68 4.22 8.30
CA ASN A 147 -7.00 4.89 9.41
C ASN A 147 -6.17 6.11 8.99
N GLY A 148 -6.28 6.57 7.75
CA GLY A 148 -5.52 7.73 7.26
C GLY A 148 -5.13 7.61 5.79
N TRP A 149 -3.96 8.11 5.44
CA TRP A 149 -3.40 8.03 4.10
C TRP A 149 -1.88 7.95 4.16
N GLU A 150 -1.29 7.56 3.05
CA GLU A 150 0.15 7.40 2.94
C GLU A 150 0.63 7.61 1.51
N VAL A 151 1.75 8.32 1.38
CA VAL A 151 2.55 8.39 0.17
C VAL A 151 3.88 7.67 0.45
N SER A 152 4.19 6.67 -0.35
CA SER A 152 5.39 5.84 -0.20
C SER A 152 6.14 5.68 -1.52
N LYS A 153 7.38 5.19 -1.42
CA LYS A 153 8.20 4.74 -2.53
C LYS A 153 8.54 3.27 -2.33
N GLN A 154 8.37 2.44 -3.35
CA GLN A 154 8.97 1.12 -3.39
C GLN A 154 10.46 1.31 -3.63
N ASP A 155 11.28 1.03 -2.63
CA ASP A 155 12.72 1.31 -2.61
C ASP A 155 13.47 0.12 -2.00
N THR A 156 14.04 -0.72 -2.86
CA THR A 156 14.75 -1.95 -2.48
C THR A 156 16.01 -1.71 -1.64
N ALA A 157 16.49 -0.47 -1.54
CA ALA A 157 17.60 -0.12 -0.65
C ALA A 157 17.19 -0.04 0.84
N TYR A 158 15.88 -0.07 1.14
CA TYR A 158 15.33 0.02 2.49
C TYR A 158 14.85 -1.34 3.01
N GLU A 159 14.92 -1.52 4.33
CA GLU A 159 14.34 -2.71 4.98
C GLU A 159 12.83 -2.78 4.70
N GLY A 160 12.35 -3.95 4.25
CA GLY A 160 10.97 -4.12 3.80
C GLY A 160 10.67 -3.53 2.42
N ALA A 161 11.70 -3.04 1.70
CA ALA A 161 11.62 -2.48 0.35
C ALA A 161 10.63 -1.30 0.17
N GLN A 162 10.21 -0.67 1.26
CA GLN A 162 9.27 0.45 1.23
C GLN A 162 9.81 1.62 2.05
N ARG A 163 9.74 2.82 1.47
CA ARG A 163 10.08 4.07 2.15
C ARG A 163 8.85 4.97 2.23
N PHE A 164 8.41 5.25 3.45
CA PHE A 164 7.33 6.20 3.73
C PHE A 164 7.82 7.63 3.52
N LEU A 165 7.16 8.38 2.63
CA LEU A 165 7.54 9.75 2.30
C LEU A 165 6.66 10.77 3.05
N ALA A 166 5.36 10.50 3.13
CA ALA A 166 4.41 11.29 3.91
C ALA A 166 3.22 10.43 4.33
N SER A 167 2.57 10.78 5.44
CA SER A 167 1.35 10.13 5.90
C SER A 167 0.57 11.04 6.83
N GLY A 168 -0.71 10.72 7.03
CA GLY A 168 -1.55 11.41 8.00
C GLY A 168 -2.69 10.52 8.46
N ASN A 169 -3.13 10.70 9.71
CA ASN A 169 -4.25 9.95 10.30
C ASN A 169 -5.62 10.61 10.06
N SER A 170 -5.66 11.73 9.33
CA SER A 170 -6.87 12.45 8.97
C SER A 170 -6.64 13.21 7.66
N PRO A 171 -7.62 13.25 6.73
CA PRO A 171 -8.86 12.47 6.74
C PRO A 171 -8.59 10.95 6.65
N VAL A 172 -9.65 10.16 6.89
CA VAL A 172 -9.64 8.69 6.75
C VAL A 172 -10.56 8.27 5.61
N TYR A 173 -10.28 7.11 5.01
CA TYR A 173 -10.93 6.62 3.80
C TYR A 173 -11.38 5.16 4.00
N PRO A 174 -12.48 4.92 4.71
CA PRO A 174 -13.02 3.57 4.88
C PRO A 174 -13.56 3.01 3.55
N PRO A 175 -13.67 1.68 3.41
CA PRO A 175 -14.25 1.07 2.22
C PRO A 175 -15.70 1.52 1.98
N GLY A 176 -16.11 1.53 0.70
CA GLY A 176 -17.47 1.82 0.24
C GLY A 176 -17.68 3.23 -0.33
N ALA A 177 -16.67 4.10 -0.28
CA ALA A 177 -16.72 5.44 -0.86
C ALA A 177 -15.70 5.58 -2.01
N SER A 178 -16.13 6.28 -3.07
CA SER A 178 -15.26 6.67 -4.18
C SER A 178 -14.62 8.03 -3.88
N HIS A 179 -13.34 8.17 -4.22
CA HIS A 179 -12.56 9.37 -3.97
C HIS A 179 -11.90 9.89 -5.24
N ASP A 180 -12.02 11.19 -5.46
CA ASP A 180 -11.32 11.88 -6.55
C ASP A 180 -9.89 12.16 -6.15
N VAL A 181 -8.95 11.58 -6.87
CA VAL A 181 -7.52 11.71 -6.62
C VAL A 181 -6.87 12.51 -7.73
N THR A 182 -6.04 13.47 -7.32
CA THR A 182 -5.19 14.24 -8.21
C THR A 182 -3.77 14.25 -7.67
N VAL A 183 -2.80 13.98 -8.53
CA VAL A 183 -1.36 14.06 -8.21
C VAL A 183 -0.71 14.99 -9.22
N ALA A 184 -0.26 16.16 -8.75
CA ALA A 184 0.61 17.03 -9.54
C ALA A 184 2.05 16.59 -9.31
N ILE A 185 2.75 16.26 -10.40
CA ILE A 185 4.06 15.62 -10.43
C ILE A 185 5.03 16.56 -11.15
N ASP A 186 6.09 16.97 -10.47
CA ASP A 186 7.16 17.80 -11.04
C ASP A 186 8.47 17.01 -11.06
N THR A 187 8.94 16.70 -12.27
CA THR A 187 10.19 16.00 -12.54
C THR A 187 11.26 16.91 -13.15
N THR A 188 11.01 18.23 -13.23
CA THR A 188 11.88 19.21 -13.89
C THR A 188 13.19 19.46 -13.13
N ASN A 189 13.19 19.27 -11.82
CA ASN A 189 14.38 19.47 -11.00
C ASN A 189 15.35 18.27 -11.13
N PRO A 190 16.60 18.46 -11.58
CA PRO A 190 17.55 17.34 -11.74
C PRO A 190 18.00 16.71 -10.41
N ALA A 191 17.79 17.37 -9.27
CA ALA A 191 18.18 16.88 -7.94
C ALA A 191 17.04 16.22 -7.16
N ALA A 192 15.78 16.46 -7.52
CA ALA A 192 14.63 15.93 -6.80
C ALA A 192 13.39 15.79 -7.69
N VAL A 193 12.38 15.06 -7.22
CA VAL A 193 11.02 15.11 -7.75
C VAL A 193 10.08 15.56 -6.65
N SER A 194 8.98 16.22 -7.01
CA SER A 194 7.97 16.62 -6.04
C SER A 194 6.56 16.29 -6.49
N PHE A 195 5.71 16.01 -5.51
CA PHE A 195 4.32 15.62 -5.70
C PHE A 195 3.42 16.46 -4.80
N VAL A 196 2.30 16.95 -5.34
CA VAL A 196 1.20 17.51 -4.54
C VAL A 196 0.00 16.58 -4.67
N ILE A 197 -0.43 16.04 -3.53
CA ILE A 197 -1.51 15.04 -3.49
C ILE A 197 -2.78 15.73 -3.02
N THR A 198 -3.82 15.68 -3.84
CA THR A 198 -5.15 16.21 -3.54
C THR A 198 -6.17 15.09 -3.62
N VAL A 199 -7.03 15.00 -2.61
CA VAL A 199 -8.13 14.04 -2.56
C VAL A 199 -9.42 14.76 -2.22
N ASP A 200 -10.48 14.54 -3.02
CA ASP A 200 -11.78 15.20 -2.91
C ASP A 200 -11.67 16.74 -2.81
N GLY A 201 -10.73 17.31 -3.59
CA GLY A 201 -10.44 18.75 -3.61
C GLY A 201 -9.65 19.29 -2.41
N LYS A 202 -9.20 18.42 -1.49
CA LYS A 202 -8.36 18.80 -0.34
C LYS A 202 -6.94 18.31 -0.51
N GLU A 203 -5.96 19.21 -0.41
CA GLU A 203 -4.55 18.84 -0.36
C GLU A 203 -4.25 18.02 0.90
N LEU A 204 -3.65 16.84 0.71
CA LEU A 204 -3.15 15.99 1.80
C LEU A 204 -1.72 16.36 2.17
N GLY A 205 -0.91 16.69 1.18
CA GLY A 205 0.41 17.27 1.40
C GLY A 205 1.25 17.37 0.13
N THR A 206 2.39 18.03 0.30
CA THR A 206 3.46 18.12 -0.69
C THR A 206 4.62 17.23 -0.26
N VAL A 207 5.11 16.39 -1.17
CA VAL A 207 6.21 15.45 -0.97
C VAL A 207 7.36 15.83 -1.89
N THR A 208 8.59 15.78 -1.36
CA THR A 208 9.81 15.94 -2.17
C THR A 208 10.72 14.75 -1.95
N ASP A 209 11.10 14.07 -3.03
CA ASP A 209 12.10 13.01 -3.00
C ASP A 209 13.39 13.46 -3.70
N SER A 210 14.46 13.61 -2.92
CA SER A 210 15.82 13.92 -3.41
C SER A 210 16.78 12.74 -3.30
N GLN A 211 16.29 11.54 -2.98
CA GLN A 211 17.12 10.35 -2.77
C GLN A 211 16.71 9.27 -3.77
N THR A 212 17.55 9.15 -4.81
CA THR A 212 17.35 8.22 -5.94
C THR A 212 15.93 8.28 -6.54
N PRO A 213 15.45 9.47 -6.96
CA PRO A 213 14.08 9.64 -7.37
C PRO A 213 13.77 8.91 -8.70
N TYR A 214 12.54 8.40 -8.83
CA TYR A 214 12.03 7.88 -10.09
C TYR A 214 11.44 9.03 -10.91
N ARG A 215 11.85 9.14 -12.17
CA ARG A 215 11.59 10.35 -12.99
C ARG A 215 10.62 10.13 -14.13
N SER A 216 10.41 8.88 -14.51
CA SER A 216 9.43 8.50 -15.53
C SER A 216 8.81 7.13 -15.21
N GLY A 217 7.80 6.75 -15.96
CA GLY A 217 7.17 5.43 -15.87
C GLY A 217 5.66 5.50 -15.92
N ALA A 218 5.01 4.34 -15.99
CA ALA A 218 3.56 4.25 -16.10
C ALA A 218 2.86 4.78 -14.83
N VAL A 219 1.58 5.09 -14.98
CA VAL A 219 0.63 5.22 -13.88
C VAL A 219 -0.18 3.94 -13.79
N ALA A 220 -0.42 3.41 -12.60
CA ALA A 220 -1.07 2.12 -12.42
C ALA A 220 -2.05 2.09 -11.25
N ALA A 221 -3.07 1.25 -11.38
CA ALA A 221 -3.97 0.87 -10.30
C ALA A 221 -3.44 -0.40 -9.63
N TYR A 222 -3.43 -0.42 -8.30
CA TYR A 222 -2.93 -1.54 -7.50
C TYR A 222 -3.84 -1.82 -6.30
N CYS A 223 -3.84 -3.07 -5.85
CA CYS A 223 -4.45 -3.48 -4.59
C CYS A 223 -3.79 -4.74 -4.05
N GLU A 224 -3.86 -4.91 -2.73
CA GLU A 224 -3.57 -6.16 -2.00
C GLU A 224 -4.82 -6.55 -1.21
N ASP A 225 -5.22 -7.81 -1.31
CA ASP A 225 -6.30 -8.43 -0.54
C ASP A 225 -7.55 -7.52 -0.41
N SER A 226 -7.93 -6.82 -1.49
CA SER A 226 -9.05 -5.89 -1.52
C SER A 226 -9.74 -5.87 -2.89
N ASP A 227 -11.06 -5.63 -2.89
CA ASP A 227 -11.85 -5.39 -4.10
C ASP A 227 -11.86 -3.89 -4.34
N VAL A 228 -11.35 -3.47 -5.51
CA VAL A 228 -11.14 -2.05 -5.82
C VAL A 228 -11.60 -1.72 -7.23
N THR A 229 -11.99 -0.47 -7.44
CA THR A 229 -12.31 0.05 -8.78
C THR A 229 -11.65 1.37 -9.07
N PHE A 230 -11.29 1.59 -10.33
CA PHE A 230 -10.67 2.82 -10.83
C PHE A 230 -11.35 3.28 -12.12
N THR A 231 -11.67 4.57 -12.22
CA THR A 231 -11.95 5.18 -13.53
C THR A 231 -10.65 5.31 -14.33
N PRO A 232 -10.71 5.42 -15.67
CA PRO A 232 -9.53 5.67 -16.48
C PRO A 232 -8.69 6.82 -15.90
N ILE A 233 -7.37 6.63 -15.93
CA ILE A 233 -6.44 7.68 -15.53
C ILE A 233 -6.36 8.69 -16.67
N THR A 234 -6.47 9.96 -16.34
CA THR A 234 -6.35 11.08 -17.30
C THR A 234 -5.30 12.07 -16.82
N GLU A 235 -4.82 12.92 -17.72
CA GLU A 235 -3.91 14.01 -17.40
C GLU A 235 -4.41 15.36 -17.96
N ASP A 236 -4.01 16.46 -17.32
CA ASP A 236 -4.21 17.80 -17.87
C ASP A 236 -3.35 17.96 -19.14
N ARG A 237 -3.95 18.45 -20.23
CA ARG A 237 -3.26 18.77 -21.50
C ARG A 237 -2.83 20.23 -21.58
#